data_AF-A0A7S4DLX0-F1
#
_entry.id   AF-A0A7S4DLX0-F1
#
_cell.length_a   1.000
_cell.length_b   1.000
_cell.length_c   1.000
_cell.angle_alpha   90.00
_cell.angle_beta   90.00
_cell.angle_gamma   90.00
#
_symmetry.space_group_name_H-M   'P 1'
#
loop_
_entity.id
_entity.type
_entity.pdbx_description
1 polymer ?
#
loop_
_entity_poly.entity_id
_entity_poly.type
_entity_poly.pdbx_seq_one_letter_code
_entity_poly.pdbx_strand_id
1 'polypeptide(L)'
;RQTHTGTHTGTPTGTHTGTHQHLGTQTTHQGADPAQQPHKLRSEMDKKFDAEAADEHSWGHVSLCANPEQMLMEHGLGQGVMWYFKFGQFIIWYNLILCLVALISFIPSVVTGPEWDGAATRFPGVFYLSTYPASVYPAFVLCVTIMLICTFGLGPAYRYYVIQWIRKQREARDKAAAGGQDVKWIEDEFEGRYGREQFDYVDDTAVDRIEYDFEITTRYSRCGVFQSTVIMALILGASGVITFYMQRATRQAGGNSVASFCIALFVSFMAYLWEYICNILTRLEYWAYWSDYWKSTCIKVLLFKILNIFTVFLVKRIEFQSDNADGACQLEDLANQFLLLIALNTLATVANLLYVLVFTSPDDERSVDGYREFILSQEYVELVYRMFLLHLGFLVAPMIVIFGLLANLMEYWIDKYRLLRVCHKPKVTSSTFRGVLAFYFFLSALFVL
;
A
#
# COMPACT_ATOMS: atom_id res chain seq x y z
N ARG A 1 3.86 60.75 -7.73
CA ARG A 1 4.62 61.64 -6.84
C ARG A 1 6.00 61.02 -6.66
N GLN A 2 7.03 61.72 -7.14
CA GLN A 2 8.49 61.44 -7.13
C GLN A 2 9.03 60.18 -7.84
N THR A 3 9.34 60.41 -9.10
CA THR A 3 10.42 59.85 -9.93
C THR A 3 11.81 60.32 -9.44
N HIS A 4 12.85 59.49 -9.58
CA HIS A 4 14.22 59.98 -9.72
C HIS A 4 14.99 59.20 -10.80
N THR A 5 15.30 59.95 -11.84
CA THR A 5 16.25 59.71 -12.93
C THR A 5 17.69 59.99 -12.50
N GLY A 6 18.66 59.33 -13.14
CA GLY A 6 20.08 59.65 -13.02
C GLY A 6 20.87 59.15 -14.23
N THR A 7 20.94 59.98 -15.27
CA THR A 7 21.77 59.87 -16.47
C THR A 7 23.10 60.60 -16.22
N HIS A 8 24.24 60.04 -16.65
CA HIS A 8 25.42 60.83 -16.98
C HIS A 8 26.15 60.28 -18.21
N THR A 9 26.37 61.21 -19.13
CA THR A 9 27.09 61.14 -20.40
C THR A 9 28.57 61.50 -20.23
N GLY A 10 29.44 60.97 -21.08
CA GLY A 10 30.85 61.38 -21.18
C GLY A 10 31.68 60.56 -22.18
N THR A 11 31.85 61.10 -23.39
CA THR A 11 32.81 60.74 -24.46
C THR A 11 33.87 61.87 -24.58
N PRO A 12 34.91 61.83 -25.44
CA PRO A 12 35.79 60.75 -25.94
C PRO A 12 37.30 61.17 -25.98
N THR A 13 38.12 60.41 -26.71
CA THR A 13 39.44 60.70 -27.36
C THR A 13 40.74 60.25 -26.68
N GLY A 14 41.60 59.61 -27.47
CA GLY A 14 43.01 59.35 -27.12
C GLY A 14 43.63 58.14 -27.84
N THR A 15 43.98 58.30 -29.12
CA THR A 15 44.89 57.42 -29.88
C THR A 15 46.31 57.46 -29.32
N HIS A 16 46.96 56.30 -29.15
CA HIS A 16 48.42 56.17 -29.34
C HIS A 16 48.81 54.73 -29.71
N THR A 17 49.60 54.68 -30.78
CA THR A 17 50.37 53.57 -31.34
C THR A 17 51.47 53.11 -30.39
N GLY A 18 51.73 51.80 -30.34
CA GLY A 18 52.84 51.23 -29.59
C GLY A 18 53.04 49.75 -29.89
N THR A 19 53.86 49.47 -30.89
CA THR A 19 54.35 48.14 -31.25
C THR A 19 55.31 47.64 -30.15
N HIS A 20 54.98 46.55 -29.48
CA HIS A 20 55.98 45.75 -28.76
C HIS A 20 55.68 44.26 -28.96
N GLN A 21 56.54 43.61 -29.74
CA GLN A 21 56.77 42.18 -29.67
C GLN A 21 57.34 41.87 -28.28
N HIS A 22 56.71 40.96 -27.54
CA HIS A 22 57.44 40.14 -26.58
C HIS A 22 56.88 38.72 -26.56
N LEU A 23 57.80 37.82 -26.90
CA LEU A 23 57.82 36.38 -26.68
C LEU A 23 57.41 36.03 -25.25
N GLY A 24 56.54 35.03 -25.09
CA GLY A 24 56.21 34.46 -23.78
C GLY A 24 54.87 33.72 -23.78
N THR A 25 54.80 32.57 -24.43
CA THR A 25 53.67 31.65 -24.31
C THR A 25 53.68 31.04 -22.89
N GLN A 26 53.10 31.74 -21.93
CA GLN A 26 52.61 31.13 -20.69
C GLN A 26 51.23 30.55 -20.97
N THR A 27 51.15 29.24 -21.17
CA THR A 27 49.92 28.48 -20.95
C THR A 27 49.63 28.50 -19.45
N THR A 28 48.91 29.52 -19.01
CA THR A 28 48.16 29.48 -17.76
C THR A 28 47.12 28.38 -17.88
N HIS A 29 47.45 27.20 -17.37
CA HIS A 29 46.45 26.24 -16.91
C HIS A 29 45.63 26.95 -15.83
N GLN A 30 44.50 27.56 -16.22
CA GLN A 30 43.42 27.82 -15.29
C GLN A 30 43.04 26.45 -14.71
N GLY A 31 43.35 26.27 -13.43
CA GLY A 31 42.93 25.11 -12.65
C GLY A 31 41.42 25.01 -12.75
N ALA A 32 40.95 24.05 -13.55
CA ALA A 32 39.58 23.59 -13.48
C ALA A 32 39.40 23.03 -12.07
N ASP A 33 38.57 23.72 -11.29
CA ASP A 33 38.18 23.31 -9.95
C ASP A 33 37.57 21.90 -10.02
N PRO A 34 38.20 20.86 -9.43
CA PRO A 34 37.74 19.47 -9.55
C PRO A 34 36.35 19.24 -8.90
N ALA A 35 35.82 20.25 -8.20
CA ALA A 35 34.48 20.22 -7.60
C ALA A 35 33.31 20.45 -8.59
N GLN A 36 33.54 20.93 -9.82
CA GLN A 36 32.45 21.27 -10.76
C GLN A 36 32.23 20.28 -11.91
N GLN A 37 33.13 19.30 -12.13
CA GLN A 37 32.94 18.28 -13.16
C GLN A 37 31.99 17.10 -12.83
N PRO A 38 31.70 16.69 -11.57
CA PRO A 38 30.85 15.52 -11.34
C PRO A 38 29.37 15.76 -11.69
N HIS A 39 28.91 17.02 -11.72
CA HIS A 39 27.51 17.33 -12.03
C HIS A 39 27.16 17.22 -13.52
N LYS A 40 28.10 17.50 -14.44
CA LYS A 40 27.85 17.39 -15.88
C LYS A 40 27.81 15.95 -16.36
N LEU A 41 28.75 15.12 -15.89
CA LEU A 41 28.76 13.67 -16.16
C LEU A 41 27.53 12.97 -15.60
N ARG A 42 27.06 13.36 -14.40
CA ARG A 42 25.79 12.85 -13.84
C ARG A 42 24.60 13.23 -14.71
N SER A 43 24.53 14.47 -15.21
CA SER A 43 23.39 14.92 -16.04
C SER A 43 23.29 14.24 -17.41
N GLU A 44 24.40 13.80 -18.02
CA GLU A 44 24.37 13.09 -19.30
C GLU A 44 24.11 11.59 -19.11
N MET A 45 24.60 11.00 -18.02
CA MET A 45 24.28 9.62 -17.63
C MET A 45 22.81 9.50 -17.25
N ASP A 46 22.28 10.44 -16.46
CA ASP A 46 20.88 10.51 -16.07
C ASP A 46 19.99 10.63 -17.32
N LYS A 47 20.31 11.51 -18.28
CA LYS A 47 19.53 11.63 -19.55
C LYS A 47 19.50 10.37 -20.39
N LYS A 48 20.60 9.62 -20.45
CA LYS A 48 20.65 8.37 -21.23
C LYS A 48 19.89 7.25 -20.52
N PHE A 49 19.96 7.22 -19.18
CA PHE A 49 19.15 6.35 -18.33
C PHE A 49 17.66 6.70 -18.45
N ASP A 50 17.31 7.98 -18.52
CA ASP A 50 15.94 8.47 -18.67
C ASP A 50 15.37 8.12 -20.05
N ALA A 51 16.18 8.17 -21.11
CA ALA A 51 15.79 7.77 -22.46
C ALA A 51 15.62 6.24 -22.59
N GLU A 52 16.52 5.45 -22.02
CA GLU A 52 16.38 3.99 -21.97
C GLU A 52 15.21 3.57 -21.05
N ALA A 53 14.94 4.31 -19.97
CA ALA A 53 13.78 4.12 -19.11
C ALA A 53 12.47 4.47 -19.84
N ALA A 54 12.43 5.56 -20.62
CA ALA A 54 11.26 5.94 -21.41
C ALA A 54 10.86 4.85 -22.42
N ASP A 55 11.83 4.23 -23.10
CA ASP A 55 11.57 3.11 -24.01
C ASP A 55 11.16 1.82 -23.29
N GLU A 56 11.65 1.58 -22.06
CA GLU A 56 11.19 0.47 -21.19
C GLU A 56 9.70 0.61 -20.77
N HIS A 57 9.08 1.78 -20.88
CA HIS A 57 7.72 2.00 -20.37
C HIS A 57 6.59 1.62 -21.34
N SER A 58 6.92 1.20 -22.56
CA SER A 58 5.92 0.69 -23.52
C SER A 58 5.63 -0.81 -23.33
N TRP A 59 5.15 -1.21 -22.15
CA TRP A 59 4.58 -2.55 -21.90
C TRP A 59 3.23 -2.76 -22.61
N GLY A 60 2.98 -1.98 -23.67
CA GLY A 60 1.83 -2.02 -24.55
C GLY A 60 1.45 -3.43 -25.02
N HIS A 61 2.48 -4.26 -25.17
CA HIS A 61 2.39 -5.61 -25.70
C HIS A 61 2.05 -6.68 -24.64
N VAL A 62 2.17 -6.37 -23.35
CA VAL A 62 1.91 -7.36 -22.28
C VAL A 62 0.41 -7.55 -22.08
N SER A 63 -0.06 -8.78 -22.29
CA SER A 63 -1.46 -9.12 -22.07
C SER A 63 -1.84 -8.96 -20.60
N LEU A 64 -2.99 -8.32 -20.32
CA LEU A 64 -3.58 -8.30 -18.98
C LEU A 64 -3.90 -9.71 -18.46
N CYS A 65 -3.97 -10.71 -19.33
CA CYS A 65 -4.17 -12.11 -18.95
C CYS A 65 -2.87 -12.82 -18.58
N ALA A 66 -1.69 -12.18 -18.72
CA ALA A 66 -0.40 -12.79 -18.42
C ALA A 66 -0.34 -13.29 -16.98
N ASN A 67 0.05 -14.54 -16.76
CA ASN A 67 0.16 -15.05 -15.39
C ASN A 67 1.28 -14.32 -14.63
N PRO A 68 1.22 -14.22 -13.29
CA PRO A 68 2.29 -13.58 -12.51
C PRO A 68 3.69 -14.15 -12.76
N GLU A 69 3.77 -15.40 -13.22
CA GLU A 69 5.03 -16.06 -13.62
C GLU A 69 5.57 -15.52 -14.94
N GLN A 70 4.71 -15.25 -15.92
CA GLN A 70 5.08 -14.59 -17.17
C GLN A 70 5.52 -13.14 -16.90
N MET A 71 4.81 -12.44 -16.01
CA MET A 71 5.20 -11.09 -15.57
C MET A 71 6.59 -11.04 -14.93
N LEU A 72 7.04 -12.12 -14.28
CA LEU A 72 8.40 -12.20 -13.74
C LEU A 72 9.41 -12.54 -14.84
N MET A 73 9.16 -13.60 -15.61
CA MET A 73 10.12 -14.15 -16.57
C MET A 73 10.30 -13.27 -17.80
N GLU A 74 9.21 -12.75 -18.36
CA GLU A 74 9.23 -11.99 -19.62
C GLU A 74 9.55 -10.51 -19.39
N HIS A 75 9.30 -10.00 -18.16
CA HIS A 75 9.25 -8.55 -17.91
C HIS A 75 10.10 -8.07 -16.74
N GLY A 76 10.76 -8.97 -16.01
CA GLY A 76 11.73 -8.58 -14.97
C GLY A 76 11.15 -7.73 -13.84
N LEU A 77 9.84 -7.82 -13.55
CA LEU A 77 9.13 -7.03 -12.54
C LEU A 77 9.53 -7.35 -11.07
N GLY A 78 10.54 -8.20 -10.87
CA GLY A 78 11.05 -8.58 -9.56
C GLY A 78 10.18 -9.60 -8.81
N GLN A 79 10.79 -10.31 -7.87
CA GLN A 79 10.08 -11.37 -7.11
C GLN A 79 8.99 -10.80 -6.20
N GLY A 80 9.17 -9.61 -5.62
CA GLY A 80 8.19 -8.97 -4.73
C GLY A 80 6.81 -8.82 -5.38
N VAL A 81 6.77 -8.30 -6.60
CA VAL A 81 5.53 -8.14 -7.39
C VAL A 81 4.79 -9.46 -7.58
N MET A 82 5.53 -10.50 -7.96
CA MET A 82 4.97 -11.83 -8.12
C MET A 82 4.38 -12.35 -6.80
N TRP A 83 5.09 -12.18 -5.67
CA TRP A 83 4.58 -12.56 -4.36
C TRP A 83 3.27 -11.85 -4.01
N TYR A 84 3.15 -10.58 -4.40
CA TYR A 84 1.94 -9.77 -4.17
C TYR A 84 0.75 -10.32 -4.93
N PHE A 85 0.86 -10.55 -6.24
CA PHE A 85 -0.26 -11.12 -7.00
C PHE A 85 -0.62 -12.54 -6.55
N LYS A 86 0.37 -13.37 -6.18
CA LYS A 86 0.10 -14.69 -5.59
C LYS A 86 -0.61 -14.58 -4.24
N PHE A 87 -0.27 -13.58 -3.43
CA PHE A 87 -0.99 -13.28 -2.18
C PHE A 87 -2.43 -12.83 -2.47
N GLY A 88 -2.64 -11.91 -3.43
CA GLY A 88 -3.98 -11.50 -3.85
C GLY A 88 -4.84 -12.69 -4.33
N GLN A 89 -4.28 -13.60 -5.13
CA GLN A 89 -4.97 -14.85 -5.53
C GLN A 89 -5.33 -15.72 -4.32
N PHE A 90 -4.40 -15.90 -3.38
CA PHE A 90 -4.63 -16.66 -2.15
C PHE A 90 -5.76 -16.06 -1.32
N ILE A 91 -5.80 -14.73 -1.20
CA ILE A 91 -6.84 -13.99 -0.51
C ILE A 91 -8.22 -14.12 -1.18
N ILE A 92 -8.27 -14.09 -2.52
CA ILE A 92 -9.52 -14.34 -3.28
C ILE A 92 -10.04 -15.75 -2.99
N TRP A 93 -9.17 -16.77 -3.02
CA TRP A 93 -9.54 -18.14 -2.66
C TRP A 93 -10.02 -18.27 -1.22
N TYR A 94 -9.35 -17.60 -0.28
CA TYR A 94 -9.77 -17.56 1.12
C TYR A 94 -11.17 -16.96 1.30
N ASN A 95 -11.44 -15.82 0.65
CA ASN A 95 -12.76 -15.20 0.68
C ASN A 95 -13.83 -16.08 0.03
N LEU A 96 -13.49 -16.83 -1.02
CA LEU A 96 -14.42 -17.79 -1.61
C LEU A 96 -14.80 -18.88 -0.60
N ILE A 97 -13.82 -19.42 0.15
CA ILE A 97 -14.09 -20.39 1.23
C ILE A 97 -14.97 -19.77 2.31
N LEU A 98 -14.66 -18.56 2.79
CA LEU A 98 -15.50 -17.87 3.77
C LEU A 98 -16.91 -17.58 3.27
N CYS A 99 -17.08 -17.29 1.98
CA CYS A 99 -18.38 -17.10 1.35
C CYS A 99 -19.20 -18.40 1.41
N LEU A 100 -18.58 -19.54 1.06
CA LEU A 100 -19.22 -20.85 1.17
C LEU A 100 -19.61 -21.17 2.63
N VAL A 101 -18.78 -20.79 3.60
CA VAL A 101 -19.11 -20.92 5.03
C VAL A 101 -20.29 -20.02 5.41
N ALA A 102 -20.32 -18.75 4.99
CA ALA A 102 -21.44 -17.84 5.26
C ALA A 102 -22.78 -18.37 4.73
N LEU A 103 -22.76 -19.05 3.58
CA LEU A 103 -23.95 -19.66 2.98
C LEU A 103 -24.59 -20.74 3.87
N ILE A 104 -23.82 -21.42 4.73
CA ILE A 104 -24.33 -22.44 5.67
C ILE A 104 -25.35 -21.82 6.65
N SER A 105 -25.13 -20.59 7.10
CA SER A 105 -26.08 -19.86 7.96
C SER A 105 -27.10 -19.03 7.17
N PHE A 106 -26.71 -18.49 6.01
CA PHE A 106 -27.59 -17.63 5.22
C PHE A 106 -28.73 -18.39 4.53
N ILE A 107 -28.48 -19.57 3.97
CA ILE A 107 -29.53 -20.34 3.28
C ILE A 107 -30.66 -20.73 4.24
N PRO A 108 -30.39 -21.27 5.45
CA PRO A 108 -31.44 -21.52 6.44
C PRO A 108 -32.19 -20.27 6.89
N SER A 109 -31.52 -19.11 7.02
CA SER A 109 -32.22 -17.86 7.40
C SER A 109 -33.16 -17.39 6.31
N VAL A 110 -32.78 -17.57 5.04
CA VAL A 110 -33.64 -17.35 3.87
C VAL A 110 -34.84 -18.30 3.89
N VAL A 111 -34.62 -19.61 4.08
CA VAL A 111 -35.69 -20.62 3.98
C VAL A 111 -36.67 -20.57 5.15
N THR A 112 -36.20 -20.27 6.36
CA THR A 112 -37.02 -20.29 7.58
C THR A 112 -37.51 -18.91 8.02
N GLY A 113 -37.02 -17.84 7.39
CA GLY A 113 -37.43 -16.47 7.70
C GLY A 113 -38.91 -16.24 7.37
N PRO A 114 -39.61 -15.40 8.14
CA PRO A 114 -40.99 -15.00 7.82
C PRO A 114 -41.03 -14.45 6.38
N GLU A 115 -42.09 -14.83 5.66
CA GLU A 115 -42.28 -14.71 4.21
C GLU A 115 -41.51 -13.53 3.57
N TRP A 116 -40.74 -13.85 2.53
CA TRP A 116 -39.91 -12.93 1.73
C TRP A 116 -40.68 -11.82 1.00
N ASP A 117 -41.96 -11.66 1.30
CA ASP A 117 -42.90 -10.72 0.68
C ASP A 117 -42.49 -9.23 0.86
N GLY A 118 -41.42 -8.95 1.63
CA GLY A 118 -40.76 -7.64 1.71
C GLY A 118 -39.23 -7.67 1.57
N ALA A 119 -38.62 -8.74 1.10
CA ALA A 119 -37.16 -8.86 1.09
C ALA A 119 -36.46 -7.84 0.17
N ALA A 120 -37.09 -7.48 -0.96
CA ALA A 120 -36.57 -6.45 -1.87
C ALA A 120 -36.57 -5.05 -1.22
N THR A 121 -37.53 -4.74 -0.36
CA THR A 121 -37.56 -3.46 0.38
C THR A 121 -36.61 -3.45 1.58
N ARG A 122 -36.15 -4.63 2.03
CA ARG A 122 -35.23 -4.79 3.15
C ARG A 122 -33.77 -5.00 2.72
N PHE A 123 -33.42 -4.86 1.45
CA PHE A 123 -32.00 -4.85 1.05
C PHE A 123 -31.33 -3.54 1.53
N PRO A 124 -30.13 -3.57 2.13
CA PRO A 124 -29.23 -4.71 2.37
C PRO A 124 -29.47 -5.50 3.68
N GLY A 125 -30.46 -5.14 4.49
CA GLY A 125 -30.78 -5.72 5.80
C GLY A 125 -30.91 -7.25 5.87
N VAL A 126 -31.29 -7.92 4.79
CA VAL A 126 -31.32 -9.40 4.73
C VAL A 126 -29.96 -10.07 4.99
N PHE A 127 -28.87 -9.32 4.82
CA PHE A 127 -27.52 -9.80 5.11
C PHE A 127 -27.12 -9.68 6.58
N TYR A 128 -27.94 -9.02 7.40
CA TYR A 128 -27.60 -8.69 8.78
C TYR A 128 -28.07 -9.77 9.73
N LEU A 129 -27.21 -10.08 10.71
CA LEU A 129 -27.50 -11.11 11.71
C LEU A 129 -28.76 -10.77 12.53
N SER A 130 -29.11 -9.48 12.67
CA SER A 130 -30.34 -9.03 13.35
C SER A 130 -31.63 -9.61 12.74
N THR A 131 -31.58 -9.96 11.45
CA THR A 131 -32.75 -10.50 10.72
C THR A 131 -32.82 -12.02 10.78
N TYR A 132 -31.82 -12.70 11.34
CA TYR A 132 -31.77 -14.16 11.35
C TYR A 132 -32.70 -14.72 12.43
N PRO A 133 -33.56 -15.71 12.11
CA PRO A 133 -34.41 -16.32 13.11
C PRO A 133 -33.56 -17.10 14.12
N ALA A 134 -34.03 -17.19 15.37
CA ALA A 134 -33.32 -17.85 16.47
C ALA A 134 -32.95 -19.32 16.17
N SER A 135 -33.75 -20.00 15.33
CA SER A 135 -33.47 -21.37 14.86
C SER A 135 -32.17 -21.52 14.08
N VAL A 136 -31.67 -20.43 13.47
CA VAL A 136 -30.46 -20.42 12.62
C VAL A 136 -29.22 -20.04 13.41
N TYR A 137 -29.37 -19.56 14.64
CA TYR A 137 -28.27 -19.12 15.49
C TYR A 137 -27.17 -20.20 15.70
N PRO A 138 -27.48 -21.49 15.94
CA PRO A 138 -26.46 -22.53 16.05
C PRO A 138 -25.60 -22.68 14.79
N ALA A 139 -26.21 -22.56 13.60
CA ALA A 139 -25.50 -22.60 12.32
C ALA A 139 -24.58 -21.38 12.18
N PHE A 140 -25.03 -20.20 12.57
CA PHE A 140 -24.18 -19.00 12.59
C PHE A 140 -22.98 -19.14 13.53
N VAL A 141 -23.17 -19.66 14.75
CA VAL A 141 -22.06 -19.92 15.69
C VAL A 141 -21.04 -20.89 15.10
N LEU A 142 -21.50 -21.93 14.40
CA LEU A 142 -20.62 -22.85 13.67
C LEU A 142 -19.83 -22.11 12.58
N CYS A 143 -20.48 -21.25 11.78
CA CYS A 143 -19.82 -20.46 10.75
C CYS A 143 -18.72 -19.55 11.32
N VAL A 144 -19.00 -18.85 12.43
CA VAL A 144 -18.01 -18.00 13.12
C VAL A 144 -16.84 -18.84 13.65
N THR A 145 -17.12 -20.02 14.21
CA THR A 145 -16.08 -20.94 14.70
C THR A 145 -15.17 -21.40 13.58
N ILE A 146 -15.74 -21.80 12.43
CA ILE A 146 -14.97 -22.18 11.24
C ILE A 146 -14.14 -20.99 10.74
N MET A 147 -14.74 -19.81 10.64
CA MET A 147 -14.05 -18.59 10.21
C MET A 147 -12.85 -18.26 11.12
N LEU A 148 -12.99 -18.39 12.45
CA LEU A 148 -11.91 -18.21 13.42
C LEU A 148 -10.77 -19.21 13.17
N ILE A 149 -11.08 -20.50 13.05
CA ILE A 149 -10.10 -21.56 12.75
C ILE A 149 -9.37 -21.26 11.44
N CYS A 150 -10.11 -20.90 10.40
CA CYS A 150 -9.56 -20.53 9.10
C CYS A 150 -8.64 -19.28 9.20
N THR A 151 -9.00 -18.29 10.02
CA THR A 151 -8.22 -17.07 10.22
C THR A 151 -6.91 -17.36 10.95
N PHE A 152 -6.92 -18.16 12.03
CA PHE A 152 -5.70 -18.61 12.70
C PHE A 152 -4.80 -19.46 11.78
N GLY A 153 -5.41 -20.31 10.94
CA GLY A 153 -4.71 -21.14 9.97
C GLY A 153 -4.13 -20.36 8.78
N LEU A 154 -4.59 -19.13 8.53
CA LEU A 154 -4.29 -18.37 7.31
C LEU A 154 -2.80 -18.06 7.14
N GLY A 155 -2.15 -17.60 8.21
CA GLY A 155 -0.71 -17.29 8.21
C GLY A 155 0.16 -18.52 7.93
N PRO A 156 0.04 -19.62 8.71
CA PRO A 156 0.73 -20.87 8.43
C PRO A 156 0.44 -21.44 7.03
N ALA A 157 -0.83 -21.39 6.60
CA ALA A 157 -1.23 -21.88 5.28
C ALA A 157 -0.58 -21.06 4.15
N TYR A 158 -0.56 -19.73 4.25
CA TYR A 158 0.12 -18.89 3.28
C TYR A 158 1.63 -19.15 3.25
N ARG A 159 2.27 -19.27 4.42
CA ARG A 159 3.69 -19.62 4.52
C ARG A 159 3.98 -20.95 3.84
N TYR A 160 3.16 -21.97 4.08
CA TYR A 160 3.29 -23.29 3.46
C TYR A 160 3.10 -23.22 1.94
N TYR A 161 2.05 -22.52 1.48
CA TYR A 161 1.77 -22.28 0.06
C TYR A 161 2.98 -21.66 -0.65
N VAL A 162 3.57 -20.62 -0.05
CA VAL A 162 4.75 -19.95 -0.58
C VAL A 162 5.97 -20.89 -0.61
N ILE A 163 6.24 -21.64 0.46
CA ILE A 163 7.37 -22.60 0.50
C ILE A 163 7.22 -23.65 -0.59
N GLN A 164 6.04 -24.24 -0.73
CA GLN A 164 5.76 -25.25 -1.75
C GLN A 164 5.95 -24.70 -3.15
N TRP A 165 5.50 -23.48 -3.39
CA TRP A 165 5.70 -22.83 -4.67
C TRP A 165 7.19 -22.59 -4.97
N ILE A 166 7.99 -22.12 -4.00
CA ILE A 166 9.45 -21.95 -4.17
C ILE A 166 10.11 -23.29 -4.52
N ARG A 167 9.72 -24.36 -3.81
CA ARG A 167 10.25 -25.71 -4.08
C ARG A 167 9.95 -26.15 -5.50
N LYS A 168 8.71 -25.98 -5.95
CA LYS A 168 8.30 -26.33 -7.32
C LYS A 168 9.10 -25.56 -8.38
N GLN A 169 9.40 -24.28 -8.13
CA GLN A 169 10.23 -23.49 -9.04
C GLN A 169 11.68 -23.94 -9.06
N ARG A 170 12.25 -24.31 -7.90
CA ARG A 170 13.60 -24.90 -7.85
C ARG A 170 13.67 -26.21 -8.62
N GLU A 171 12.72 -27.12 -8.38
CA GLU A 171 12.65 -28.39 -9.11
C GLU A 171 12.48 -28.20 -10.62
N ALA A 172 11.70 -27.21 -11.06
CA ALA A 172 11.56 -26.88 -12.48
C ALA A 172 12.88 -26.38 -13.08
N ARG A 173 13.62 -25.54 -12.35
CA ARG A 173 14.95 -25.06 -12.75
C ARG A 173 15.98 -26.19 -12.81
N ASP A 174 16.01 -27.03 -11.78
CA ASP A 174 16.92 -28.18 -11.69
C ASP A 174 16.67 -29.16 -12.85
N LYS A 175 15.41 -29.38 -13.22
CA LYS A 175 15.04 -30.19 -14.39
C LYS A 175 15.45 -29.55 -15.71
N ALA A 176 15.29 -28.23 -15.85
CA ALA A 176 15.75 -27.51 -17.05
C ALA A 176 17.28 -27.60 -17.19
N ALA A 177 18.02 -27.46 -16.08
CA ALA A 177 19.47 -27.59 -16.04
C ALA A 177 19.93 -29.02 -16.36
N ALA A 178 19.29 -30.03 -15.78
CA ALA A 178 19.59 -31.43 -16.06
C ALA A 178 19.26 -31.84 -17.51
N GLY A 179 18.29 -31.16 -18.15
CA GLY A 179 17.90 -31.39 -19.53
C GLY A 179 18.88 -30.86 -20.58
N GLY A 180 20.00 -30.23 -20.17
CA GLY A 180 20.96 -29.65 -21.11
C GLY A 180 20.43 -28.45 -21.90
N GLN A 181 19.24 -27.94 -21.55
CA GLN A 181 18.89 -26.57 -21.92
C GLN A 181 19.89 -25.67 -21.20
N ASP A 182 20.55 -24.81 -21.96
CA ASP A 182 21.62 -23.94 -21.49
C ASP A 182 21.09 -22.96 -20.43
N VAL A 183 20.94 -23.40 -19.17
CA VAL A 183 20.46 -22.59 -18.04
C VAL A 183 21.40 -21.42 -17.74
N LYS A 184 22.55 -21.38 -18.43
CA LYS A 184 23.50 -20.30 -18.43
C LYS A 184 22.87 -18.94 -18.78
N TRP A 185 21.85 -18.86 -19.63
CA TRP A 185 21.15 -17.57 -19.86
C TRP A 185 20.35 -17.12 -18.62
N ILE A 186 19.79 -18.04 -17.84
CA ILE A 186 19.04 -17.70 -16.63
C ILE A 186 20.01 -17.23 -15.54
N GLU A 187 21.13 -17.92 -15.36
CA GLU A 187 22.15 -17.53 -14.37
C GLU A 187 22.91 -16.26 -14.80
N ASP A 188 23.31 -16.11 -16.06
CA ASP A 188 24.00 -14.91 -16.55
C ASP A 188 23.06 -13.68 -16.59
N GLU A 189 21.75 -13.85 -16.82
CA GLU A 189 20.78 -12.75 -16.77
C GLU A 189 20.34 -12.41 -15.33
N PHE A 190 20.32 -13.37 -14.40
CA PHE A 190 20.09 -13.09 -12.98
C PHE A 190 21.33 -12.53 -12.27
N GLU A 191 22.51 -13.10 -12.49
CA GLU A 191 23.77 -12.62 -11.90
C GLU A 191 24.26 -11.34 -12.59
N GLY A 192 24.05 -11.20 -13.91
CA GLY A 192 24.43 -10.01 -14.67
C GLY A 192 23.54 -8.79 -14.47
N ARG A 193 22.23 -8.95 -14.18
CA ARG A 193 21.33 -7.81 -13.88
C ARG A 193 21.15 -7.50 -12.40
N TYR A 194 21.44 -8.44 -11.49
CA TYR A 194 21.36 -8.21 -10.03
C TYR A 194 22.71 -8.12 -9.33
N GLY A 195 23.80 -8.07 -10.11
CA GLY A 195 25.06 -7.46 -9.72
C GLY A 195 25.70 -8.06 -8.46
N ARG A 196 26.51 -9.11 -8.66
CA ARG A 196 27.64 -9.43 -7.78
C ARG A 196 28.60 -8.22 -7.65
N GLU A 197 28.52 -7.25 -8.56
CA GLU A 197 29.34 -6.02 -8.58
C GLU A 197 29.03 -5.00 -7.46
N GLN A 198 27.94 -5.11 -6.69
CA GLN A 198 27.67 -4.13 -5.63
C GLN A 198 28.28 -4.48 -4.26
N PHE A 199 28.89 -5.66 -4.10
CA PHE A 199 29.42 -6.13 -2.80
C PHE A 199 30.93 -6.37 -2.73
N ASP A 200 31.67 -6.36 -3.85
CA ASP A 200 33.10 -6.74 -3.86
C ASP A 200 34.09 -5.56 -3.71
N TYR A 201 33.63 -4.34 -3.40
CA TYR A 201 34.52 -3.19 -3.16
C TYR A 201 34.12 -2.40 -1.90
N VAL A 202 34.02 -3.09 -0.76
CA VAL A 202 33.98 -2.43 0.55
C VAL A 202 35.37 -2.54 1.17
N ASP A 203 36.13 -1.44 1.06
CA ASP A 203 37.41 -1.21 1.75
C ASP A 203 37.22 -1.45 3.26
N ASP A 204 38.12 -2.16 3.93
CA ASP A 204 38.04 -2.43 5.39
C ASP A 204 37.95 -1.13 6.21
N THR A 205 38.48 0.00 5.71
CA THR A 205 38.33 1.31 6.35
C THR A 205 36.96 1.97 6.12
N ALA A 206 36.18 1.50 5.13
CA ALA A 206 34.78 1.81 4.97
C ALA A 206 33.93 1.00 5.95
N VAL A 207 34.32 -0.23 6.29
CA VAL A 207 33.61 -1.08 7.28
C VAL A 207 33.59 -0.41 8.66
N ASP A 208 34.72 0.10 9.16
CA ASP A 208 34.78 0.80 10.46
C ASP A 208 33.98 2.12 10.45
N ARG A 209 33.98 2.86 9.33
CA ARG A 209 33.15 4.07 9.17
C ARG A 209 31.66 3.73 9.11
N ILE A 210 31.29 2.64 8.43
CA ILE A 210 29.93 2.12 8.36
C ILE A 210 29.48 1.70 9.77
N GLU A 211 30.34 1.09 10.59
CA GLU A 211 29.99 0.64 11.95
C GLU A 211 29.74 1.82 12.91
N TYR A 212 30.59 2.86 12.87
CA TYR A 212 30.39 4.06 13.70
C TYR A 212 29.16 4.87 13.26
N ASP A 213 28.95 5.04 11.95
CA ASP A 213 27.73 5.69 11.44
C ASP A 213 26.49 4.89 11.81
N PHE A 214 26.56 3.55 11.83
CA PHE A 214 25.45 2.69 12.22
C PHE A 214 25.05 2.85 13.70
N GLU A 215 25.99 2.95 14.63
CA GLU A 215 25.66 3.20 16.05
C GLU A 215 24.97 4.55 16.26
N ILE A 216 25.42 5.59 15.56
CA ILE A 216 24.80 6.92 15.63
C ILE A 216 23.40 6.87 15.02
N THR A 217 23.24 6.30 13.83
CA THR A 217 21.94 6.16 13.15
C THR A 217 20.95 5.36 13.99
N THR A 218 21.38 4.28 14.66
CA THR A 218 20.48 3.47 15.50
C THR A 218 19.97 4.22 16.74
N ARG A 219 20.77 5.09 17.38
CA ARG A 219 20.30 5.92 18.50
C ARG A 219 19.27 6.97 18.06
N TYR A 220 19.55 7.69 16.96
CA TYR A 220 18.60 8.65 16.41
C TYR A 220 17.29 7.98 15.97
N SER A 221 17.38 6.78 15.37
CA SER A 221 16.22 6.01 14.95
C SER A 221 15.32 5.63 16.12
N ARG A 222 15.86 5.21 17.27
CA ARG A 222 15.05 4.90 18.46
C ARG A 222 14.27 6.11 18.98
N CYS A 223 14.90 7.29 19.00
CA CYS A 223 14.23 8.53 19.43
C CYS A 223 13.12 8.91 18.44
N GLY A 224 13.40 8.82 17.13
CA GLY A 224 12.41 9.07 16.08
C GLY A 224 11.21 8.12 16.16
N VAL A 225 11.46 6.82 16.40
CA VAL A 225 10.40 5.79 16.53
C VAL A 225 9.54 6.06 17.78
N PHE A 226 10.14 6.48 18.88
CA PHE A 226 9.37 6.87 20.07
C PHE A 226 8.50 8.11 19.78
N GLN A 227 9.06 9.16 19.19
CA GLN A 227 8.33 10.39 18.85
C GLN A 227 7.17 10.12 17.89
N SER A 228 7.40 9.33 16.83
CA SER A 228 6.35 8.96 15.88
C SER A 228 5.22 8.18 16.54
N THR A 229 5.54 7.28 17.47
CA THR A 229 4.55 6.50 18.24
C THR A 229 3.70 7.40 19.13
N VAL A 230 4.30 8.39 19.80
CA VAL A 230 3.56 9.38 20.60
C VAL A 230 2.64 10.23 19.71
N ILE A 231 3.13 10.71 18.57
CA ILE A 231 2.32 11.49 17.61
C ILE A 231 1.14 10.66 17.10
N MET A 232 1.38 9.38 16.77
CA MET A 232 0.33 8.45 16.36
C MET A 232 -0.73 8.26 17.44
N ALA A 233 -0.32 8.05 18.70
CA ALA A 233 -1.25 7.90 19.81
C ALA A 233 -2.11 9.17 20.02
N LEU A 234 -1.52 10.36 19.91
CA LEU A 234 -2.23 11.63 20.02
C LEU A 234 -3.24 11.84 18.89
N ILE A 235 -2.86 11.55 17.64
CA ILE A 235 -3.76 11.69 16.48
C ILE A 235 -4.90 10.68 16.56
N LEU A 236 -4.62 9.44 16.98
CA LEU A 236 -5.64 8.42 17.20
C LEU A 236 -6.62 8.82 18.32
N GLY A 237 -6.12 9.40 19.42
CA GLY A 237 -6.96 9.95 20.47
C GLY A 237 -7.86 11.08 19.96
N ALA A 238 -7.29 12.01 19.19
CA ALA A 238 -8.04 13.10 18.56
C ALA A 238 -9.09 12.58 17.57
N SER A 239 -8.77 11.58 16.74
CA SER A 239 -9.74 10.99 15.79
C SER A 239 -10.90 10.32 16.53
N GLY A 240 -10.63 9.68 17.68
CA GLY A 240 -11.67 9.11 18.53
C GLY A 240 -12.61 10.16 19.10
N VAL A 241 -12.08 11.27 19.64
CA VAL A 241 -12.89 12.38 20.15
C VAL A 241 -13.74 13.00 19.04
N ILE A 242 -13.16 13.23 17.86
CA ILE A 242 -13.90 13.77 16.71
C ILE A 242 -15.01 12.80 16.29
N THR A 243 -14.72 11.51 16.20
CA THR A 243 -15.71 10.48 15.84
C THR A 243 -16.87 10.45 16.83
N PHE A 244 -16.60 10.56 18.13
CA PHE A 244 -17.62 10.62 19.18
C PHE A 244 -18.58 11.81 18.99
N TYR A 245 -18.04 13.03 18.87
CA TYR A 245 -18.88 14.21 18.66
C TYR A 245 -19.61 14.20 17.33
N MET A 246 -18.96 13.73 16.27
CA MET A 246 -19.54 13.61 14.95
C MET A 246 -20.70 12.61 14.92
N GLN A 247 -20.55 11.46 15.59
CA GLN A 247 -21.62 10.48 15.74
C GLN A 247 -22.83 11.07 16.45
N ARG A 248 -22.60 11.77 17.57
CA ARG A 248 -23.67 12.41 18.34
C ARG A 248 -24.41 13.47 17.52
N ALA A 249 -23.69 14.35 16.83
CA ALA A 249 -24.26 15.42 16.02
C ALA A 249 -25.06 14.91 14.82
N THR A 250 -24.49 13.96 14.07
CA THR A 250 -25.14 13.39 12.88
C THR A 250 -26.38 12.56 13.22
N ARG A 251 -26.37 11.85 14.36
CA ARG A 251 -27.54 11.12 14.83
C ARG A 251 -28.70 12.04 15.19
N GLN A 252 -28.42 13.17 15.84
CA GLN A 252 -29.44 14.19 16.15
C GLN A 252 -30.03 14.83 14.89
N ALA A 253 -29.23 14.99 13.83
CA ALA A 253 -29.64 15.68 12.61
C ALA A 253 -30.33 14.80 11.57
N GLY A 254 -29.89 13.53 11.41
CA GLY A 254 -30.28 12.69 10.26
C GLY A 254 -30.50 11.21 10.58
N GLY A 255 -30.51 10.83 11.85
CA GLY A 255 -30.67 9.43 12.26
C GLY A 255 -29.43 8.56 12.04
N ASN A 256 -29.56 7.26 12.34
CA ASN A 256 -28.41 6.36 12.44
C ASN A 256 -27.74 6.04 11.10
N SER A 257 -28.51 6.01 10.00
CA SER A 257 -27.97 5.73 8.66
C SER A 257 -27.05 6.86 8.17
N VAL A 258 -27.48 8.12 8.35
CA VAL A 258 -26.67 9.30 8.00
C VAL A 258 -25.43 9.34 8.87
N ALA A 259 -25.56 9.06 10.18
CA ALA A 259 -24.41 8.99 11.09
C ALA A 259 -23.39 7.94 10.63
N SER A 260 -23.84 6.73 10.29
CA SER A 260 -22.95 5.65 9.85
C SER A 260 -22.24 5.99 8.53
N PHE A 261 -22.92 6.65 7.60
CA PHE A 261 -22.31 7.13 6.36
C PHE A 261 -21.24 8.20 6.60
N CYS A 262 -21.58 9.23 7.38
CA CYS A 262 -20.65 10.30 7.71
C CYS A 262 -19.40 9.75 8.42
N ILE A 263 -19.57 8.86 9.40
CA ILE A 263 -18.46 8.23 10.11
C ILE A 263 -17.61 7.39 9.17
N ALA A 264 -18.21 6.58 8.29
CA ALA A 264 -17.46 5.79 7.32
C ALA A 264 -16.61 6.68 6.40
N LEU A 265 -17.18 7.78 5.91
CA LEU A 265 -16.46 8.77 5.10
C LEU A 265 -15.30 9.41 5.86
N PHE A 266 -15.52 9.80 7.12
CA PHE A 266 -14.47 10.36 7.97
C PHE A 266 -13.35 9.36 8.23
N VAL A 267 -13.68 8.11 8.56
CA VAL A 267 -12.69 7.05 8.79
C VAL A 267 -11.88 6.78 7.52
N SER A 268 -12.52 6.70 6.35
CA SER A 268 -11.83 6.53 5.06
C SER A 268 -10.92 7.72 4.74
N PHE A 269 -11.39 8.95 4.96
CA PHE A 269 -10.58 10.16 4.78
C PHE A 269 -9.37 10.18 5.73
N MET A 270 -9.57 9.86 7.01
CA MET A 270 -8.50 9.77 7.99
C MET A 270 -7.49 8.68 7.65
N ALA A 271 -7.94 7.54 7.13
CA ALA A 271 -7.05 6.47 6.67
C ALA A 271 -6.17 6.93 5.50
N TYR A 272 -6.72 7.67 4.54
CA TYR A 272 -5.97 8.26 3.44
C TYR A 272 -4.94 9.30 3.92
N LEU A 273 -5.37 10.25 4.77
CA LEU A 273 -4.50 11.27 5.35
C LEU A 273 -3.36 10.64 6.18
N TRP A 274 -3.67 9.54 6.87
CA TRP A 274 -2.72 8.85 7.72
C TRP A 274 -1.58 8.20 6.95
N GLU A 275 -1.83 7.67 5.75
CA GLU A 275 -0.76 7.14 4.90
C GLU A 275 0.28 8.21 4.58
N TYR A 276 -0.16 9.43 4.30
CA TYR A 276 0.71 10.58 4.09
C TYR A 276 1.49 10.95 5.36
N ILE A 277 0.81 11.03 6.51
CA ILE A 277 1.45 11.34 7.80
C ILE A 277 2.50 10.28 8.17
N CYS A 278 2.20 8.99 8.00
CA CYS A 278 3.13 7.90 8.29
C CYS A 278 4.40 7.97 7.46
N ASN A 279 4.30 8.35 6.19
CA ASN A 279 5.46 8.56 5.34
C ASN A 279 6.34 9.70 5.86
N ILE A 280 5.74 10.81 6.29
CA ILE A 280 6.49 11.92 6.91
C ILE A 280 7.15 11.46 8.22
N LEU A 281 6.39 10.82 9.11
CA LEU A 281 6.91 10.35 10.40
C LEU A 281 8.04 9.35 10.23
N THR A 282 7.94 8.44 9.26
CA THR A 282 8.98 7.44 9.03
C THR A 282 10.23 8.03 8.38
N ARG A 283 10.11 9.17 7.65
CA ARG A 283 11.28 9.94 7.20
C ARG A 283 12.04 10.58 8.36
N LEU A 284 11.34 10.97 9.43
CA LEU A 284 11.96 11.51 10.65
C LEU A 284 12.69 10.45 11.49
N GLU A 285 12.50 9.16 11.20
CA GLU A 285 13.12 8.04 11.92
C GLU A 285 14.51 7.65 11.41
N TYR A 286 15.00 8.26 10.32
CA TYR A 286 16.34 8.04 9.77
C TYR A 286 16.74 6.56 9.69
N TRP A 287 15.96 5.74 8.98
CA TRP A 287 16.28 4.32 8.79
C TRP A 287 17.53 4.14 7.92
N ALA A 288 18.43 3.25 8.36
CA ALA A 288 19.64 2.91 7.60
C ALA A 288 19.33 2.18 6.29
N TYR A 289 18.30 1.33 6.28
CA TYR A 289 17.92 0.53 5.12
C TYR A 289 16.53 0.90 4.59
N TRP A 290 16.43 1.00 3.27
CA TRP A 290 15.16 1.25 2.57
C TRP A 290 14.10 0.18 2.87
N SER A 291 14.50 -1.07 3.05
CA SER A 291 13.56 -2.16 3.38
C SER A 291 12.93 -2.00 4.76
N ASP A 292 13.68 -1.46 5.73
CA ASP A 292 13.20 -1.26 7.09
C ASP A 292 12.34 0.00 7.20
N TYR A 293 12.66 1.04 6.43
CA TYR A 293 11.78 2.19 6.21
C TYR A 293 10.38 1.72 5.78
N TRP A 294 10.26 0.90 4.74
CA TRP A 294 8.95 0.43 4.26
C TRP A 294 8.24 -0.49 5.23
N LYS A 295 8.97 -1.39 5.91
CA LYS A 295 8.37 -2.23 6.97
C LYS A 295 7.78 -1.38 8.09
N SER A 296 8.53 -0.37 8.55
CA SER A 296 8.10 0.56 9.59
C SER A 296 6.86 1.34 9.15
N THR A 297 6.88 1.95 7.96
CA THR A 297 5.72 2.64 7.38
C THR A 297 4.50 1.72 7.32
N CYS A 298 4.65 0.50 6.79
CA CYS A 298 3.55 -0.45 6.69
C CYS A 298 2.96 -0.84 8.04
N ILE A 299 3.81 -1.12 9.03
CA ILE A 299 3.35 -1.46 10.38
C ILE A 299 2.56 -0.29 10.98
N LYS A 300 3.04 0.95 10.87
CA LYS A 300 2.32 2.12 11.40
C LYS A 300 0.99 2.37 10.70
N VAL A 301 0.96 2.32 9.38
CA VAL A 301 -0.28 2.49 8.60
C VAL A 301 -1.29 1.41 8.99
N LEU A 302 -0.84 0.16 9.06
CA LEU A 302 -1.70 -0.97 9.38
C LEU A 302 -2.24 -0.91 10.81
N LEU A 303 -1.37 -0.62 11.79
CA LEU A 303 -1.78 -0.48 13.19
C LEU A 303 -2.78 0.65 13.37
N PHE A 304 -2.54 1.81 12.75
CA PHE A 304 -3.49 2.91 12.84
C PHE A 304 -4.83 2.58 12.19
N LYS A 305 -4.84 1.95 11.00
CA LYS A 305 -6.09 1.52 10.36
C LYS A 305 -6.90 0.58 11.27
N ILE A 306 -6.26 -0.41 11.88
CA ILE A 306 -6.89 -1.33 12.86
C ILE A 306 -7.42 -0.55 14.08
N LEU A 307 -6.56 0.23 14.72
CA LEU A 307 -6.89 0.94 15.95
C LEU A 307 -7.95 2.01 15.72
N ASN A 308 -7.97 2.66 14.57
CA ASN A 308 -8.99 3.66 14.23
C ASN A 308 -10.37 3.00 14.11
N ILE A 309 -10.46 1.83 13.45
CA ILE A 309 -11.70 1.04 13.43
C ILE A 309 -12.11 0.65 14.85
N PHE A 310 -11.18 0.13 15.66
CA PHE A 310 -11.45 -0.23 17.05
C PHE A 310 -11.95 0.96 17.88
N THR A 311 -11.39 2.15 17.68
CA THR A 311 -11.86 3.38 18.32
C THR A 311 -13.30 3.68 17.95
N VAL A 312 -13.69 3.53 16.67
CA VAL A 312 -15.10 3.73 16.27
C VAL A 312 -16.01 2.69 16.92
N PHE A 313 -15.56 1.45 17.06
CA PHE A 313 -16.26 0.41 17.81
C PHE A 313 -16.50 0.79 19.28
N LEU A 314 -15.45 1.26 19.95
CA LEU A 314 -15.54 1.70 21.35
C LEU A 314 -16.48 2.89 21.51
N VAL A 315 -16.36 3.89 20.63
CA VAL A 315 -17.22 5.07 20.62
C VAL A 315 -18.68 4.67 20.46
N LYS A 316 -18.98 3.80 19.49
CA LYS A 316 -20.33 3.26 19.30
C LYS A 316 -20.82 2.54 20.55
N ARG A 317 -20.02 1.65 21.13
CA ARG A 317 -20.37 0.91 22.35
C ARG A 317 -20.69 1.82 23.54
N ILE A 318 -19.91 2.89 23.74
CA ILE A 318 -20.12 3.85 24.84
C ILE A 318 -21.46 4.58 24.64
N GLU A 319 -21.71 5.07 23.43
CA GLU A 319 -22.97 5.77 23.11
C GLU A 319 -24.18 4.83 23.26
N PHE A 320 -24.02 3.57 22.84
CA PHE A 320 -25.06 2.55 22.97
C PHE A 320 -25.46 2.28 24.41
N GLN A 321 -24.50 2.31 25.34
CA GLN A 321 -24.81 2.15 26.75
C GLN A 321 -25.62 3.31 27.32
N SER A 322 -25.48 4.51 26.75
CA SER A 322 -26.24 5.71 27.16
C SER A 322 -27.71 5.67 26.72
N ASP A 323 -27.99 5.09 25.54
CA ASP A 323 -29.29 5.25 24.86
C ASP A 323 -30.19 4.01 24.88
N ASN A 324 -29.89 3.03 25.74
CA ASN A 324 -30.65 1.78 25.87
C ASN A 324 -32.13 1.94 26.30
N ALA A 325 -32.67 3.16 26.39
CA ALA A 325 -34.07 3.40 26.68
C ALA A 325 -35.02 2.92 25.56
N ASP A 326 -34.58 2.92 24.30
CA ASP A 326 -35.49 2.76 23.15
C ASP A 326 -35.53 1.36 22.52
N GLY A 327 -34.70 0.42 23.00
CA GLY A 327 -34.74 -0.99 22.56
C GLY A 327 -34.43 -1.28 21.08
N ALA A 328 -33.97 -0.29 20.30
CA ALA A 328 -33.64 -0.47 18.88
C ALA A 328 -32.39 -1.35 18.69
N CYS A 329 -32.44 -2.27 17.71
CA CYS A 329 -31.33 -3.16 17.39
C CYS A 329 -30.21 -2.40 16.64
N GLN A 330 -29.10 -2.12 17.32
CA GLN A 330 -27.97 -1.35 16.79
C GLN A 330 -27.02 -2.17 15.91
N LEU A 331 -27.23 -3.48 15.83
CA LEU A 331 -26.39 -4.37 15.04
C LEU A 331 -26.45 -4.04 13.54
N GLU A 332 -27.59 -3.53 13.06
CA GLU A 332 -27.79 -3.11 11.68
C GLU A 332 -26.94 -1.89 11.32
N ASP A 333 -26.83 -0.92 12.22
CA ASP A 333 -26.02 0.28 12.02
C ASP A 333 -24.53 -0.07 11.93
N LEU A 334 -24.10 -1.07 12.69
CA LEU A 334 -22.75 -1.58 12.63
C LEU A 334 -22.46 -2.32 11.33
N ALA A 335 -23.41 -3.14 10.86
CA ALA A 335 -23.31 -3.85 9.59
C ALA A 335 -23.25 -2.89 8.41
N ASN A 336 -24.16 -1.90 8.39
CA ASN A 336 -24.18 -0.81 7.42
C ASN A 336 -22.82 -0.11 7.36
N GLN A 337 -22.23 0.20 8.51
CA GLN A 337 -20.94 0.87 8.56
C GLN A 337 -19.81 0.03 7.96
N PHE A 338 -19.72 -1.26 8.26
CA PHE A 338 -18.70 -2.11 7.63
C PHE A 338 -18.88 -2.25 6.13
N LEU A 339 -20.12 -2.42 5.68
CA LEU A 339 -20.44 -2.48 4.26
C LEU A 339 -19.99 -1.20 3.54
N LEU A 340 -20.29 -0.05 4.15
CA LEU A 340 -19.86 1.27 3.65
C LEU A 340 -18.34 1.43 3.67
N LEU A 341 -17.63 0.96 4.70
CA LEU A 341 -16.17 1.03 4.76
C LEU A 341 -15.52 0.20 3.65
N ILE A 342 -16.02 -1.00 3.37
CA ILE A 342 -15.53 -1.84 2.26
C ILE A 342 -15.86 -1.17 0.92
N ALA A 343 -17.07 -0.66 0.75
CA ALA A 343 -17.48 0.04 -0.47
C ALA A 343 -16.62 1.28 -0.72
N LEU A 344 -16.41 2.14 0.29
CA LEU A 344 -15.59 3.35 0.18
C LEU A 344 -14.12 3.03 -0.07
N ASN A 345 -13.56 2.00 0.57
CA ASN A 345 -12.19 1.56 0.31
C ASN A 345 -12.04 1.13 -1.16
N THR A 346 -12.99 0.34 -1.64
CA THR A 346 -13.04 -0.13 -3.03
C THR A 346 -13.22 1.01 -4.03
N LEU A 347 -14.09 1.97 -3.72
CA LEU A 347 -14.29 3.18 -4.52
C LEU A 347 -13.04 4.06 -4.55
N ALA A 348 -12.27 4.13 -3.46
CA ALA A 348 -11.01 4.86 -3.43
C ALA A 348 -9.98 4.24 -4.39
N THR A 349 -9.89 2.90 -4.46
CA THR A 349 -9.03 2.20 -5.43
C THR A 349 -9.44 2.53 -6.87
N VAL A 350 -10.75 2.52 -7.18
CA VAL A 350 -11.27 2.87 -8.50
C VAL A 350 -11.02 4.36 -8.81
N ALA A 351 -11.27 5.24 -7.86
CA ALA A 351 -11.05 6.68 -8.02
C ALA A 351 -9.57 7.01 -8.26
N ASN A 352 -8.66 6.31 -7.58
CA ASN A 352 -7.22 6.42 -7.81
C ASN A 352 -6.87 6.04 -9.26
N LEU A 353 -7.45 4.97 -9.80
CA LEU A 353 -7.25 4.59 -11.20
C LEU A 353 -7.81 5.65 -12.15
N LEU A 354 -9.05 6.08 -11.94
CA LEU A 354 -9.71 7.08 -12.79
C LEU A 354 -8.97 8.43 -12.77
N TYR A 355 -8.48 8.85 -11.61
CA TYR A 355 -7.67 10.06 -11.48
C TYR A 355 -6.45 9.98 -12.39
N VAL A 356 -5.71 8.86 -12.36
CA VAL A 356 -4.53 8.71 -13.23
C VAL A 356 -4.95 8.62 -14.70
N LEU A 357 -6.05 7.98 -15.06
CA LEU A 357 -6.51 7.93 -16.45
C LEU A 357 -6.96 9.29 -17.01
N VAL A 358 -7.53 10.16 -16.18
CA VAL A 358 -8.08 11.46 -16.61
C VAL A 358 -7.03 12.56 -16.60
N PHE A 359 -6.17 12.59 -15.58
CA PHE A 359 -5.24 13.70 -15.36
C PHE A 359 -3.84 13.47 -15.92
N THR A 360 -3.47 12.24 -16.27
CA THR A 360 -2.17 11.96 -16.91
C THR A 360 -2.37 12.14 -18.41
N SER A 361 -2.10 13.35 -18.91
CA SER A 361 -2.14 13.64 -20.34
C SER A 361 -1.04 12.83 -21.05
N PRO A 362 -1.34 12.10 -22.13
CA PRO A 362 -0.34 11.35 -22.89
C PRO A 362 0.71 12.26 -23.54
N ASP A 363 0.43 13.55 -23.70
CA ASP A 363 1.28 14.50 -24.42
C ASP A 363 2.38 15.14 -23.57
N ASP A 364 2.42 14.90 -22.25
CA ASP A 364 3.45 15.48 -21.38
C ASP A 364 4.67 14.56 -21.25
N GLU A 365 5.33 14.29 -22.39
CA GLU A 365 6.60 13.52 -22.51
C GLU A 365 7.75 14.10 -21.65
N ARG A 366 7.56 15.22 -20.95
CA ARG A 366 8.63 15.99 -20.31
C ARG A 366 8.70 15.93 -18.79
N SER A 367 7.77 15.27 -18.11
CA SER A 367 7.93 15.01 -16.67
C SER A 367 8.18 13.53 -16.40
N VAL A 368 9.44 13.12 -16.54
CA VAL A 368 9.93 11.80 -16.11
C VAL A 368 9.58 11.52 -14.63
N ASP A 369 9.36 12.58 -13.83
CA ASP A 369 8.94 12.51 -12.43
C ASP A 369 7.41 12.35 -12.20
N GLY A 370 6.58 12.38 -13.25
CA GLY A 370 5.13 12.46 -13.13
C GLY A 370 4.42 11.13 -12.85
N TYR A 371 5.04 9.99 -13.15
CA TYR A 371 4.39 8.69 -12.98
C TYR A 371 4.40 8.24 -11.51
N ARG A 372 3.29 7.65 -11.10
CA ARG A 372 3.12 7.14 -9.74
C ARG A 372 3.89 5.82 -9.55
N GLU A 373 4.76 5.77 -8.54
CA GLU A 373 5.43 4.52 -8.14
C GLU A 373 4.41 3.47 -7.64
N PHE A 374 4.55 2.21 -8.07
CA PHE A 374 3.78 1.09 -7.52
C PHE A 374 4.42 0.60 -6.23
N ILE A 375 4.00 1.19 -5.10
CA ILE A 375 4.55 0.88 -3.77
C ILE A 375 3.90 -0.41 -3.26
N LEU A 376 4.53 -1.54 -3.57
CA LEU A 376 4.06 -2.88 -3.23
C LEU A 376 3.60 -3.05 -1.78
N SER A 377 4.33 -2.44 -0.84
CA SER A 377 4.09 -2.59 0.59
C SER A 377 2.79 -1.91 1.05
N GLN A 378 2.39 -0.83 0.39
CA GLN A 378 1.12 -0.14 0.64
C GLN A 378 -0.06 -0.97 0.11
N GLU A 379 0.08 -1.53 -1.09
CA GLU A 379 -0.94 -2.40 -1.69
C GLU A 379 -1.15 -3.67 -0.83
N TYR A 380 -0.09 -4.25 -0.25
CA TYR A 380 -0.22 -5.33 0.73
C TYR A 380 -1.04 -4.89 1.96
N VAL A 381 -0.78 -3.71 2.52
CA VAL A 381 -1.51 -3.20 3.69
C VAL A 381 -2.98 -3.00 3.38
N GLU A 382 -3.34 -2.60 2.15
CA GLU A 382 -4.73 -2.44 1.74
C GLU A 382 -5.49 -3.78 1.69
N LEU A 383 -4.92 -4.81 1.02
CA LEU A 383 -5.50 -6.16 0.98
C LEU A 383 -5.67 -6.74 2.39
N VAL A 384 -4.65 -6.59 3.20
CA VAL A 384 -4.58 -7.06 4.58
C VAL A 384 -5.66 -6.37 5.41
N TYR A 385 -5.70 -5.03 5.42
CA TYR A 385 -6.73 -4.25 6.12
C TYR A 385 -8.15 -4.63 5.71
N ARG A 386 -8.38 -4.88 4.42
CA ARG A 386 -9.68 -5.33 3.92
C ARG A 386 -10.06 -6.69 4.48
N MET A 387 -9.13 -7.64 4.61
CA MET A 387 -9.40 -8.91 5.29
C MET A 387 -9.90 -8.69 6.71
N PHE A 388 -9.23 -7.84 7.51
CA PHE A 388 -9.67 -7.55 8.87
C PHE A 388 -11.07 -6.93 8.94
N LEU A 389 -11.40 -6.03 8.03
CA LEU A 389 -12.78 -5.51 7.92
C LEU A 389 -13.79 -6.64 7.63
N LEU A 390 -13.43 -7.61 6.79
CA LEU A 390 -14.28 -8.76 6.50
C LEU A 390 -14.42 -9.69 7.70
N HIS A 391 -13.34 -9.98 8.42
CA HIS A 391 -13.37 -10.84 9.61
C HIS A 391 -14.24 -10.25 10.72
N LEU A 392 -14.10 -8.95 11.00
CA LEU A 392 -14.96 -8.28 11.98
C LEU A 392 -16.39 -8.10 11.45
N GLY A 393 -16.54 -7.74 10.18
CA GLY A 393 -17.85 -7.56 9.54
C GLY A 393 -18.65 -8.86 9.50
N PHE A 394 -18.00 -10.02 9.35
CA PHE A 394 -18.64 -11.33 9.34
C PHE A 394 -19.46 -11.61 10.60
N LEU A 395 -19.02 -11.10 11.76
CA LEU A 395 -19.71 -11.26 13.04
C LEU A 395 -21.09 -10.58 13.06
N VAL A 396 -21.28 -9.57 12.21
CA VAL A 396 -22.46 -8.69 12.20
C VAL A 396 -23.31 -8.94 10.94
N ALA A 397 -22.64 -9.18 9.81
CA ALA A 397 -23.24 -9.45 8.51
C ALA A 397 -22.45 -10.56 7.80
N PRO A 398 -22.80 -11.84 7.97
CA PRO A 398 -22.05 -12.97 7.41
C PRO A 398 -21.81 -12.86 5.90
N MET A 399 -22.78 -12.30 5.18
CA MET A 399 -22.74 -12.14 3.72
C MET A 399 -21.85 -10.97 3.26
N ILE A 400 -21.25 -10.20 4.18
CA ILE A 400 -20.29 -9.14 3.83
C ILE A 400 -19.09 -9.68 3.04
N VAL A 401 -18.78 -10.97 3.20
CA VAL A 401 -17.71 -11.67 2.48
C VAL A 401 -17.94 -11.67 0.97
N ILE A 402 -19.18 -11.65 0.48
CA ILE A 402 -19.44 -11.54 -0.96
C ILE A 402 -18.92 -10.20 -1.48
N PHE A 403 -19.23 -9.10 -0.79
CA PHE A 403 -18.74 -7.77 -1.15
C PHE A 403 -17.21 -7.72 -1.05
N GLY A 404 -16.64 -8.35 -0.02
CA GLY A 404 -15.20 -8.53 0.11
C GLY A 404 -14.55 -9.29 -1.03
N LEU A 405 -15.17 -10.38 -1.48
CA LEU A 405 -14.69 -11.19 -2.59
C LEU A 405 -14.69 -10.39 -3.89
N LEU A 406 -15.79 -9.68 -4.18
CA LEU A 406 -15.90 -8.81 -5.36
C LEU A 406 -14.89 -7.67 -5.32
N ALA A 407 -14.71 -7.02 -4.16
CA ALA A 407 -13.74 -5.96 -3.97
C ALA A 407 -12.30 -6.43 -4.23
N ASN A 408 -11.91 -7.60 -3.69
CA ASN A 408 -10.57 -8.16 -3.89
C ASN A 408 -10.36 -8.64 -5.34
N LEU A 409 -11.39 -9.18 -5.99
CA LEU A 409 -11.33 -9.56 -7.39
C LEU A 409 -11.11 -8.32 -8.28
N MET A 410 -11.87 -7.25 -8.04
CA MET A 410 -11.73 -6.01 -8.80
C MET A 410 -10.37 -5.35 -8.58
N GLU A 411 -9.93 -5.23 -7.32
CA GLU A 411 -8.62 -4.68 -6.98
C GLU A 411 -7.48 -5.46 -7.63
N TYR A 412 -7.53 -6.80 -7.62
CA TYR A 412 -6.51 -7.62 -8.28
C TYR A 412 -6.32 -7.25 -9.76
N TRP A 413 -7.42 -7.02 -10.48
CA TRP A 413 -7.37 -6.61 -11.89
C TRP A 413 -6.94 -5.15 -12.06
N ILE A 414 -7.42 -4.24 -11.19
CA ILE A 414 -7.02 -2.83 -11.20
C ILE A 414 -5.52 -2.70 -10.95
N ASP A 415 -4.96 -3.38 -9.96
CA ASP A 415 -3.54 -3.30 -9.64
C ASP A 415 -2.67 -3.90 -10.72
N LYS A 416 -3.14 -4.99 -11.34
CA LYS A 416 -2.46 -5.57 -12.51
C LYS A 416 -2.45 -4.59 -13.68
N TYR A 417 -3.56 -3.91 -13.93
CA TYR A 417 -3.63 -2.86 -14.95
C TYR A 417 -2.72 -1.68 -14.60
N ARG A 418 -2.77 -1.18 -13.35
CA ARG A 418 -1.94 -0.08 -12.86
C ARG A 418 -0.46 -0.39 -13.06
N LEU A 419 -0.03 -1.57 -12.63
CA LEU A 419 1.37 -1.98 -12.76
C LEU A 419 1.83 -2.09 -14.21
N LEU A 420 1.00 -2.64 -15.10
CA LEU A 420 1.38 -2.89 -16.49
C LEU A 420 1.24 -1.68 -17.40
N ARG A 421 0.38 -0.72 -17.07
CA ARG A 421 -0.02 0.36 -18.01
C ARG A 421 0.16 1.77 -17.47
N VAL A 422 0.31 1.93 -16.15
CA VAL A 422 0.18 3.25 -15.50
C VAL A 422 1.39 3.59 -14.65
N CYS A 423 1.92 2.63 -13.90
CA CYS A 423 3.02 2.85 -12.97
C CYS A 423 4.38 2.62 -13.62
N HIS A 424 5.39 3.28 -13.09
CA HIS A 424 6.78 2.90 -13.38
C HIS A 424 7.08 1.48 -12.92
N LYS A 425 8.07 0.88 -13.58
CA LYS A 425 8.65 -0.40 -13.20
C LYS A 425 9.08 -0.31 -11.73
N PRO A 426 8.51 -1.14 -10.85
CA PRO A 426 8.81 -1.06 -9.44
C PRO A 426 10.27 -1.45 -9.20
N LYS A 427 10.90 -0.81 -8.21
CA LYS A 427 12.25 -1.18 -7.76
C LYS A 427 12.22 -2.65 -7.32
N VAL A 428 13.17 -3.43 -7.83
CA VAL A 428 13.19 -4.86 -7.55
C VAL A 428 13.48 -5.08 -6.07
N THR A 429 12.55 -5.74 -5.38
CA THR A 429 12.71 -6.11 -3.98
C THR A 429 12.68 -7.63 -3.85
N SER A 430 13.68 -8.17 -3.17
CA SER A 430 13.77 -9.60 -2.82
C SER A 430 13.11 -9.92 -1.48
N SER A 431 12.85 -8.90 -0.66
CA SER A 431 12.27 -9.09 0.67
C SER A 431 10.81 -9.51 0.60
N THR A 432 10.44 -10.51 1.40
CA THR A 432 9.05 -10.95 1.52
C THR A 432 8.42 -10.44 2.81
N PHE A 433 7.14 -10.03 2.77
CA PHE A 433 6.38 -9.55 3.93
C PHE A 433 5.85 -10.66 4.85
N ARG A 434 6.37 -11.90 4.74
CA ARG A 434 5.81 -13.09 5.39
C ARG A 434 5.66 -12.95 6.91
N GLY A 435 6.67 -12.40 7.58
CA GLY A 435 6.65 -12.22 9.03
C GLY A 435 5.57 -11.23 9.48
N VAL A 436 5.47 -10.09 8.79
CA VAL A 436 4.45 -9.05 9.06
C VAL A 436 3.04 -9.60 8.80
N LEU A 437 2.84 -10.32 7.70
CA LEU A 437 1.56 -10.95 7.37
C LEU A 437 1.14 -12.01 8.40
N ALA A 438 2.07 -12.87 8.84
CA ALA A 438 1.77 -13.89 9.84
C ALA A 438 1.40 -13.27 11.20
N PHE A 439 2.17 -12.27 11.64
CA PHE A 439 1.86 -11.51 12.86
C PHE A 439 0.49 -10.82 12.74
N TYR A 440 0.18 -10.25 11.59
CA TYR A 440 -1.09 -9.61 11.35
C TYR A 440 -2.27 -10.58 11.44
N PHE A 441 -2.21 -11.73 10.76
CA PHE A 441 -3.32 -12.68 10.77
C PHE A 441 -3.57 -13.22 12.18
N PHE A 442 -2.50 -13.41 12.95
CA PHE A 442 -2.60 -13.73 14.37
C PHE A 442 -3.30 -12.62 15.16
N LEU A 443 -2.89 -11.35 14.97
CA LEU A 443 -3.51 -10.20 15.61
C LEU A 443 -4.99 -10.05 15.22
N SER A 444 -5.32 -10.19 13.94
CA SER A 444 -6.69 -10.14 13.42
C SER A 444 -7.56 -11.22 14.06
N ALA A 445 -7.06 -12.45 14.18
CA ALA A 445 -7.78 -13.53 14.85
C ALA A 445 -8.02 -13.22 16.33
N LEU A 446 -7.05 -12.63 17.03
CA LEU A 446 -7.20 -12.19 18.42
C LEU A 446 -8.23 -11.06 18.60
N PHE A 447 -8.43 -10.20 17.60
CA PHE A 447 -9.45 -9.15 17.66
C PHE A 447 -10.87 -9.66 17.40
N VAL A 448 -11.00 -10.73 16.63
CA VAL A 448 -12.29 -11.35 16.31
C VAL A 448 -12.78 -12.22 17.46
N LEU A 449 -11.85 -12.85 18.17
CA LEU A 449 -12.08 -13.58 19.42
C LEU A 449 -12.51 -12.62 20.55
#